data_AF-A0A954MZR4-F1
#
_entry.id   AF-A0A954MZR4-F1
#
_cell.length_a   1.000
_cell.length_b   1.000
_cell.length_c   1.000
_cell.angle_alpha   90.00
_cell.angle_beta   90.00
_cell.angle_gamma   90.00
#
_symmetry.space_group_name_H-M   'P 1'
#
loop_
_entity.id
_entity.type
_entity.pdbx_description
1 polymer ?
#
loop_
_entity_poly.entity_id
_entity_poly.type
_entity_poly.pdbx_seq_one_letter_code
_entity_poly.pdbx_strand_id
1 'polypeptide(L)'
;GVGLFAKNGGNLYVYDGNLQTTGASAVDLETTNLSAQFTTVSSSGGNVGMRFKGTTGTFVVTGDGTENSGGTIQGADRGIVIEESTGISLQDMLVYNNRVGIDADDAGTLLFNRFNINNSTDDAIQATNTTNLTVANSVIWNDSTAGSSSVVLDYDQVGNYLLTFSGNSITSQHKDVLTILGNPGSEGSTLGMTISNNLLQTDRNGDSGIEMTWRGGTTGSITSNTFQGDDGSNVGVSLNSMSTTQNLNLGISQNRFTYAGGNDAAVRLQAAGTSQLNFSQNQVDLHGANSQGFVLDLMTTNTAFSGNAINGYHDVTHGILFNTISAPSQVSFNGNGMSFASVNTLIHEGITFGTVNNVTATEKISLSGSQNNTITGASNNFIAPAGSTTGQFLLNNVFGP
;
A
#
# COMPACT_ATOMS: atom_id res chain seq x y z
N GLY A 1 1.06 28.71 26.96
CA GLY A 1 0.00 27.86 27.56
C GLY A 1 -0.65 27.07 26.45
N VAL A 2 -1.33 25.96 26.79
CA VAL A 2 -2.11 25.18 25.81
C VAL A 2 -3.26 26.04 25.27
N GLY A 3 -3.58 25.92 23.98
CA GLY A 3 -4.64 26.70 23.33
C GLY A 3 -6.03 26.29 23.80
N LEU A 4 -6.36 25.01 23.61
CA LEU A 4 -7.56 24.36 24.11
C LEU A 4 -7.19 23.17 24.98
N PHE A 5 -7.65 23.20 26.24
CA PHE A 5 -7.41 22.14 27.21
C PHE A 5 -8.73 21.67 27.83
N ALA A 6 -8.97 20.37 27.84
CA ALA A 6 -10.06 19.76 28.61
C ALA A 6 -9.70 18.34 29.05
N LYS A 7 -9.97 18.03 30.31
CA LYS A 7 -9.76 16.70 30.89
C LYS A 7 -11.01 16.29 31.66
N ASN A 8 -11.60 15.16 31.30
CA ASN A 8 -12.89 14.73 31.82
C ASN A 8 -13.98 15.79 31.61
N GLY A 9 -14.00 16.42 30.43
CA GLY A 9 -14.80 17.61 30.15
C GLY A 9 -16.31 17.36 29.96
N GLY A 10 -16.77 16.10 30.00
CA GLY A 10 -18.13 15.75 29.60
C GLY A 10 -18.32 16.01 28.11
N ASN A 11 -19.11 17.03 27.75
CA ASN A 11 -19.32 17.46 26.37
C ASN A 11 -18.62 18.79 26.09
N LEU A 12 -17.81 18.84 25.04
CA LEU A 12 -17.18 20.06 24.54
C LEU A 12 -17.76 20.44 23.18
N TYR A 13 -18.29 21.65 23.08
CA TYR A 13 -18.83 22.21 21.84
C TYR A 13 -17.99 23.40 21.38
N VAL A 14 -17.53 23.36 20.14
CA VAL A 14 -16.90 24.49 19.45
C VAL A 14 -17.49 24.56 18.05
N TYR A 15 -18.15 25.66 17.72
CA TYR A 15 -18.85 25.80 16.43
C TYR A 15 -17.93 26.32 15.32
N ASP A 16 -16.94 27.13 15.69
CA ASP A 16 -15.87 27.62 14.84
C ASP A 16 -14.76 28.17 15.75
N GLY A 17 -13.53 28.20 15.27
CA GLY A 17 -12.40 28.69 16.04
C GLY A 17 -11.09 28.69 15.28
N ASN A 18 -10.16 29.50 15.79
CA ASN A 18 -8.76 29.52 15.37
C ASN A 18 -7.90 29.35 16.63
N LEU A 19 -7.02 28.35 16.62
CA LEU A 19 -6.08 28.09 17.71
C LEU A 19 -4.67 28.30 17.22
N GLN A 20 -3.88 29.06 17.97
CA GLN A 20 -2.46 29.24 17.71
C GLN A 20 -1.68 29.25 19.03
N THR A 21 -0.64 28.41 19.10
CA THR A 21 0.25 28.34 20.27
C THR A 21 1.73 28.33 19.86
N THR A 22 2.59 28.73 20.80
CA THR A 22 4.04 28.68 20.66
C THR A 22 4.63 28.08 21.94
N GLY A 23 5.55 27.12 21.78
CA GLY A 23 6.18 26.35 22.85
C GLY A 23 5.21 25.45 23.64
N ALA A 24 4.02 25.16 23.10
CA ALA A 24 2.99 24.37 23.76
C ALA A 24 1.99 23.80 22.74
N SER A 25 1.25 22.77 23.13
CA SER A 25 0.19 22.15 22.34
C SER A 25 -0.93 23.13 22.00
N ALA A 26 -1.44 23.09 20.78
CA ALA A 26 -2.64 23.82 20.40
C ALA A 26 -3.89 23.19 21.04
N VAL A 27 -3.93 21.86 21.10
CA VAL A 27 -5.05 21.06 21.60
C VAL A 27 -4.50 19.97 22.53
N ASP A 28 -5.10 19.84 23.71
CA ASP A 28 -4.86 18.71 24.63
C ASP A 28 -6.21 18.33 25.27
N LEU A 29 -6.80 17.26 24.76
CA LEU A 29 -8.14 16.80 25.12
C LEU A 29 -8.08 15.36 25.62
N GLU A 30 -8.59 15.12 26.82
CA GLU A 30 -8.61 13.82 27.46
C GLU A 30 -10.02 13.47 27.97
N THR A 31 -10.50 12.26 27.67
CA THR A 31 -11.77 11.69 28.17
C THR A 31 -12.94 12.68 28.02
N THR A 32 -13.13 13.18 26.80
CA THR A 32 -14.11 14.21 26.49
C THR A 32 -14.89 13.84 25.23
N ASN A 33 -16.21 14.04 25.24
CA ASN A 33 -17.08 13.90 24.08
C ASN A 33 -17.10 15.21 23.28
N LEU A 34 -16.73 15.15 22.01
CA LEU A 34 -16.42 16.30 21.18
C LEU A 34 -17.53 16.57 20.16
N SER A 35 -17.87 17.84 20.02
CA SER A 35 -18.54 18.40 18.84
C SER A 35 -17.85 19.72 18.54
N ALA A 36 -16.63 19.60 18.03
CA ALA A 36 -15.70 20.71 17.90
C ALA A 36 -15.26 20.89 16.45
N GLN A 37 -15.46 22.10 15.93
CA GLN A 37 -15.06 22.51 14.59
C GLN A 37 -14.16 23.75 14.67
N PHE A 38 -13.09 23.72 13.89
CA PHE A 38 -12.13 24.79 13.74
C PHE A 38 -11.89 25.09 12.26
N THR A 39 -11.63 26.37 11.98
CA THR A 39 -11.07 26.79 10.70
C THR A 39 -9.57 26.49 10.69
N THR A 40 -8.84 26.93 11.73
CA THR A 40 -7.39 26.71 11.84
C THR A 40 -6.94 26.21 13.22
N VAL A 41 -5.96 25.31 13.24
CA VAL A 41 -5.27 24.88 14.46
C VAL A 41 -3.77 24.82 14.20
N SER A 42 -3.00 25.60 14.94
CA SER A 42 -1.55 25.73 14.76
C SER A 42 -0.78 25.68 16.07
N SER A 43 0.38 25.02 16.05
CA SER A 43 1.33 24.99 17.17
C SER A 43 2.77 25.01 16.65
N SER A 44 3.65 25.77 17.30
CA SER A 44 5.09 25.73 17.03
C SER A 44 5.89 25.35 18.28
N GLY A 45 6.57 24.22 18.24
CA GLY A 45 7.36 23.67 19.35
C GLY A 45 6.53 22.99 20.44
N GLY A 46 7.21 22.57 21.52
CA GLY A 46 6.63 21.77 22.60
C GLY A 46 6.77 20.27 22.35
N ASN A 47 6.34 19.44 23.29
CA ASN A 47 6.47 17.97 23.15
C ASN A 47 5.45 17.39 22.17
N VAL A 48 4.22 17.93 22.18
CA VAL A 48 3.11 17.50 21.32
C VAL A 48 2.41 18.71 20.74
N GLY A 49 2.07 18.70 19.45
CA GLY A 49 1.33 19.78 18.80
C GLY A 49 -0.18 19.73 19.07
N MET A 50 -0.80 18.58 18.82
CA MET A 50 -2.20 18.28 19.16
C MET A 50 -2.30 16.91 19.84
N ARG A 51 -3.12 16.80 20.88
CA ARG A 51 -3.33 15.54 21.59
C ARG A 51 -4.81 15.26 21.85
N PHE A 52 -5.20 14.03 21.53
CA PHE A 52 -6.50 13.45 21.83
C PHE A 52 -6.30 12.13 22.55
N LYS A 53 -6.90 11.97 23.74
CA LYS A 53 -6.81 10.73 24.52
C LYS A 53 -8.17 10.31 25.04
N GLY A 54 -8.63 9.10 24.68
CA GLY A 54 -9.94 8.60 25.13
C GLY A 54 -11.11 9.51 24.72
N THR A 55 -10.99 10.23 23.60
CA THR A 55 -12.02 11.17 23.14
C THR A 55 -13.01 10.50 22.20
N THR A 56 -14.26 10.95 22.25
CA THR A 56 -15.35 10.46 21.40
C THR A 56 -16.03 11.61 20.69
N GLY A 57 -16.94 11.33 19.76
CA GLY A 57 -17.65 12.36 19.00
C GLY A 57 -16.86 12.79 17.76
N THR A 58 -16.80 14.09 17.48
CA THR A 58 -16.17 14.65 16.28
C THR A 58 -15.30 15.85 16.60
N PHE A 59 -14.07 15.84 16.08
CA PHE A 59 -13.18 16.99 16.03
C PHE A 59 -12.79 17.26 14.58
N VAL A 60 -13.07 18.48 14.10
CA VAL A 60 -12.87 18.83 12.69
C VAL A 60 -12.01 20.08 12.55
N VAL A 61 -10.98 20.00 11.71
CA VAL A 61 -10.27 21.18 11.15
C VAL A 61 -10.54 21.21 9.66
N THR A 62 -11.03 22.35 9.16
CA THR A 62 -11.52 22.45 7.77
C THR A 62 -10.61 23.22 6.82
N GLY A 63 -9.92 24.26 7.30
CA GLY A 63 -9.26 25.22 6.43
C GLY A 63 -10.23 26.05 5.58
N ASP A 64 -9.70 26.76 4.59
CA ASP A 64 -10.48 27.55 3.62
C ASP A 64 -10.43 26.96 2.20
N GLY A 65 -9.83 25.77 2.04
CA GLY A 65 -9.63 25.10 0.76
C GLY A 65 -8.34 25.48 0.05
N THR A 66 -7.54 26.41 0.60
CA THR A 66 -6.16 26.65 0.15
C THR A 66 -5.19 25.74 0.91
N GLU A 67 -4.05 25.43 0.29
CA GLU A 67 -3.03 24.56 0.89
C GLU A 67 -2.58 25.11 2.26
N ASN A 68 -2.52 24.24 3.27
CA ASN A 68 -2.08 24.57 4.63
C ASN A 68 -2.98 25.56 5.41
N SER A 69 -4.15 25.91 4.86
CA SER A 69 -5.10 26.82 5.51
C SER A 69 -5.73 26.29 6.79
N GLY A 70 -5.76 24.98 7.00
CA GLY A 70 -6.16 24.34 8.27
C GLY A 70 -5.18 24.58 9.41
N GLY A 71 -4.00 25.15 9.13
CA GLY A 71 -3.00 25.51 10.12
C GLY A 71 -1.74 24.65 10.05
N THR A 72 -0.77 24.97 10.91
CA THR A 72 0.55 24.34 10.91
C THR A 72 0.90 23.78 12.28
N ILE A 73 1.25 22.49 12.31
CA ILE A 73 1.79 21.79 13.48
C ILE A 73 3.27 21.51 13.23
N GLN A 74 4.16 22.17 13.97
CA GLN A 74 5.59 22.08 13.68
C GLN A 74 6.51 22.05 14.89
N GLY A 75 7.69 21.45 14.70
CA GLY A 75 8.80 21.50 15.64
C GLY A 75 8.58 20.76 16.96
N ALA A 76 7.65 19.81 17.01
CA ALA A 76 7.36 18.99 18.19
C ALA A 76 7.97 17.59 18.09
N ASP A 77 8.12 16.89 19.23
CA ASP A 77 8.54 15.49 19.23
C ASP A 77 7.48 14.60 18.55
N ARG A 78 6.20 14.90 18.77
CA ARG A 78 5.08 14.29 18.05
C ARG A 78 4.14 15.39 17.59
N GLY A 79 3.86 15.49 16.29
CA GLY A 79 2.97 16.53 15.75
C GLY A 79 1.55 16.37 16.29
N ILE A 80 0.90 15.26 15.93
CA ILE A 80 -0.48 14.97 16.30
C ILE A 80 -0.53 13.59 16.95
N VAL A 81 -1.05 13.51 18.18
CA VAL A 81 -1.18 12.27 18.96
C VAL A 81 -2.66 11.94 19.17
N ILE A 82 -3.05 10.72 18.81
CA ILE A 82 -4.44 10.24 18.86
C ILE A 82 -4.46 8.87 19.56
N GLU A 83 -4.75 8.85 20.85
CA GLU A 83 -4.79 7.63 21.68
C GLU A 83 -6.25 7.28 22.01
N GLU A 84 -6.69 6.05 21.75
CA GLU A 84 -8.02 5.53 22.14
C GLU A 84 -9.18 6.47 21.75
N SER A 85 -9.04 7.15 20.61
CA SER A 85 -9.91 8.26 20.21
C SER A 85 -10.52 8.04 18.82
N THR A 86 -11.68 8.63 18.55
CA THR A 86 -12.38 8.45 17.27
C THR A 86 -13.02 9.75 16.77
N GLY A 87 -13.24 9.83 15.46
CA GLY A 87 -13.94 10.95 14.82
C GLY A 87 -13.08 12.17 14.62
N ILE A 88 -11.78 11.98 14.37
CA ILE A 88 -10.84 13.06 14.10
C ILE A 88 -10.76 13.24 12.57
N SER A 89 -11.16 14.41 12.09
CA SER A 89 -11.12 14.78 10.67
C SER A 89 -10.32 16.06 10.51
N LEU A 90 -9.19 15.99 9.84
CA LEU A 90 -8.31 17.13 9.66
C LEU A 90 -8.13 17.39 8.17
N GLN A 91 -8.12 18.66 7.79
CA GLN A 91 -8.06 19.08 6.40
C GLN A 91 -7.13 20.27 6.21
N ASP A 92 -6.45 20.32 5.06
CA ASP A 92 -5.59 21.45 4.65
C ASP A 92 -4.52 21.79 5.69
N MET A 93 -3.94 20.80 6.38
CA MET A 93 -2.95 21.05 7.43
C MET A 93 -1.52 20.80 6.95
N LEU A 94 -0.59 21.61 7.45
CA LEU A 94 0.84 21.36 7.37
C LEU A 94 1.35 20.71 8.66
N VAL A 95 1.98 19.56 8.57
CA VAL A 95 2.70 18.91 9.67
C VAL A 95 4.18 18.89 9.31
N TYR A 96 4.99 19.72 9.97
CA TYR A 96 6.32 20.06 9.49
C TYR A 96 7.42 19.99 10.56
N ASN A 97 8.57 19.40 10.23
CA ASN A 97 9.73 19.33 11.15
C ASN A 97 9.37 18.77 12.54
N ASN A 98 8.49 17.77 12.60
CA ASN A 98 8.21 17.04 13.85
C ASN A 98 8.99 15.73 13.83
N ARG A 99 9.39 15.16 14.97
CA ARG A 99 10.06 13.85 14.94
C ARG A 99 9.13 12.78 14.35
N VAL A 100 7.92 12.62 14.90
CA VAL A 100 6.82 11.87 14.26
C VAL A 100 5.73 12.85 13.85
N GLY A 101 5.23 12.75 12.62
CA GLY A 101 4.17 13.65 12.11
C GLY A 101 2.83 13.39 12.81
N ILE A 102 2.27 12.22 12.58
CA ILE A 102 1.03 11.73 13.20
C ILE A 102 1.31 10.40 13.90
N ASP A 103 0.86 10.28 15.13
CA ASP A 103 0.96 9.09 15.97
C ASP A 103 -0.43 8.71 16.48
N ALA A 104 -0.97 7.61 15.98
CA ALA A 104 -2.29 7.11 16.35
C ALA A 104 -2.18 5.73 16.99
N ASP A 105 -2.86 5.52 18.11
CA ASP A 105 -2.84 4.26 18.85
C ASP A 105 -4.26 3.91 19.32
N ASP A 106 -4.70 2.69 19.02
CA ASP A 106 -6.06 2.18 19.27
C ASP A 106 -7.16 3.20 18.84
N ALA A 107 -6.92 3.88 17.71
CA ALA A 107 -7.82 4.91 17.21
C ALA A 107 -8.99 4.33 16.40
N GLY A 108 -10.13 5.03 16.42
CA GLY A 108 -11.32 4.68 15.65
C GLY A 108 -11.26 5.17 14.21
N THR A 109 -12.13 6.12 13.85
CA THR A 109 -12.17 6.72 12.51
C THR A 109 -11.32 7.98 12.43
N LEU A 110 -10.34 7.96 11.53
CA LEU A 110 -9.43 9.06 11.22
C LEU A 110 -9.54 9.42 9.73
N LEU A 111 -9.68 10.72 9.46
CA LEU A 111 -9.70 11.27 8.11
C LEU A 111 -8.68 12.40 7.99
N PHE A 112 -7.68 12.19 7.13
CA PHE A 112 -6.68 13.20 6.79
C PHE A 112 -6.82 13.52 5.30
N ASN A 113 -7.15 14.76 4.97
CA ASN A 113 -7.39 15.18 3.59
C ASN A 113 -6.60 16.44 3.25
N ARG A 114 -5.90 16.45 2.11
CA ARG A 114 -5.02 17.56 1.72
C ARG A 114 -4.01 17.92 2.80
N PHE A 115 -3.42 16.89 3.41
CA PHE A 115 -2.29 17.07 4.32
C PHE A 115 -1.01 17.32 3.53
N ASN A 116 -0.16 18.18 4.07
CA ASN A 116 1.24 18.25 3.70
C ASN A 116 2.05 17.82 4.93
N ILE A 117 2.62 16.62 4.90
CA ILE A 117 3.53 16.16 5.95
C ILE A 117 4.93 16.14 5.38
N ASN A 118 5.83 16.93 5.98
CA ASN A 118 7.15 17.20 5.43
C ASN A 118 8.20 17.26 6.54
N ASN A 119 9.39 16.70 6.26
CA ASN A 119 10.55 16.72 7.15
C ASN A 119 10.26 16.11 8.53
N SER A 120 9.49 15.01 8.56
CA SER A 120 9.51 14.18 9.76
C SER A 120 10.84 13.44 9.86
N THR A 121 11.42 13.36 11.07
CA THR A 121 12.72 12.68 11.23
C THR A 121 12.58 11.19 11.53
N ASP A 122 11.40 10.72 11.92
CA ASP A 122 11.04 9.31 12.07
C ASP A 122 9.94 8.98 11.04
N ASP A 123 8.73 8.59 11.45
CA ASP A 123 7.63 8.29 10.53
C ASP A 123 6.72 9.52 10.32
N ALA A 124 6.23 9.74 9.09
CA ALA A 124 5.28 10.82 8.82
C ALA A 124 3.90 10.48 9.39
N ILE A 125 3.47 9.23 9.24
CA ILE A 125 2.28 8.68 9.90
C ILE A 125 2.64 7.32 10.50
N GLN A 126 2.46 7.18 11.81
CA GLN A 126 2.49 5.92 12.53
C GLN A 126 1.08 5.69 13.10
N ALA A 127 0.48 4.54 12.80
CA ALA A 127 -0.84 4.19 13.31
C ALA A 127 -0.89 2.72 13.74
N THR A 128 -1.19 2.49 15.01
CA THR A 128 -1.37 1.15 15.60
C THR A 128 -2.86 0.90 15.84
N ASN A 129 -3.35 -0.27 15.44
CA ASN A 129 -4.72 -0.75 15.64
C ASN A 129 -5.83 0.25 15.23
N THR A 130 -5.53 1.15 14.28
CA THR A 130 -6.50 2.15 13.84
C THR A 130 -7.58 1.49 13.00
N THR A 131 -8.84 1.57 13.44
CA THR A 131 -9.96 0.84 12.83
C THR A 131 -10.29 1.32 11.42
N ASN A 132 -10.32 2.63 11.21
CA ASN A 132 -10.60 3.22 9.90
C ASN A 132 -9.69 4.42 9.65
N LEU A 133 -8.76 4.27 8.71
CA LEU A 133 -7.85 5.33 8.31
C LEU A 133 -8.11 5.70 6.85
N THR A 134 -8.41 6.97 6.61
CA THR A 134 -8.45 7.55 5.28
C THR A 134 -7.42 8.67 5.15
N VAL A 135 -6.50 8.53 4.20
CA VAL A 135 -5.55 9.56 3.79
C VAL A 135 -5.82 9.90 2.33
N ALA A 136 -6.21 11.14 2.05
CA ALA A 136 -6.64 11.55 0.72
C ALA A 136 -5.98 12.85 0.26
N ASN A 137 -5.68 12.94 -1.04
CA ASN A 137 -5.19 14.15 -1.71
C ASN A 137 -3.99 14.81 -1.01
N SER A 138 -3.16 14.01 -0.33
CA SER A 138 -2.11 14.50 0.56
C SER A 138 -0.73 14.34 -0.07
N VAL A 139 0.19 15.21 0.33
CA VAL A 139 1.61 15.11 0.02
C VAL A 139 2.32 14.69 1.30
N ILE A 140 3.01 13.55 1.23
CA ILE A 140 3.79 13.02 2.34
C ILE A 140 5.20 12.83 1.82
N TRP A 141 6.12 13.63 2.34
CA TRP A 141 7.54 13.49 2.04
C TRP A 141 8.30 13.38 3.35
N ASN A 142 8.97 12.25 3.53
CA ASN A 142 9.65 11.92 4.77
C ASN A 142 11.17 11.93 4.56
N ASP A 143 11.85 12.91 5.17
CA ASP A 143 13.32 12.99 5.28
C ASP A 143 13.74 12.26 6.58
N SER A 144 13.31 11.00 6.69
CA SER A 144 13.42 10.24 7.92
C SER A 144 14.86 9.88 8.25
N THR A 145 15.12 9.42 9.46
CA THR A 145 16.37 8.74 9.76
C THR A 145 16.37 7.35 9.14
N ALA A 146 17.58 6.82 8.87
CA ALA A 146 17.72 5.49 8.27
C ALA A 146 16.95 4.44 9.08
N GLY A 147 15.87 3.89 8.52
CA GLY A 147 15.07 2.86 9.18
C GLY A 147 13.58 3.13 9.32
N SER A 148 13.08 4.30 8.91
CA SER A 148 11.66 4.67 9.02
C SER A 148 10.97 4.76 7.65
N SER A 149 9.78 4.17 7.54
CA SER A 149 8.91 4.29 6.36
C SER A 149 8.18 5.63 6.37
N SER A 150 7.57 6.03 5.25
CA SER A 150 6.74 7.25 5.26
C SER A 150 5.45 7.04 6.06
N VAL A 151 4.77 5.91 5.82
CA VAL A 151 3.56 5.53 6.53
C VAL A 151 3.70 4.12 7.08
N VAL A 152 3.51 3.95 8.38
CA VAL A 152 3.54 2.66 9.08
C VAL A 152 2.20 2.40 9.74
N LEU A 153 1.57 1.29 9.36
CA LEU A 153 0.31 0.83 9.91
C LEU A 153 0.54 -0.54 10.58
N ASP A 154 0.41 -0.58 11.90
CA ASP A 154 0.68 -1.76 12.73
C ASP A 154 -0.62 -2.29 13.34
N TYR A 155 -0.80 -3.60 13.35
CA TYR A 155 -1.95 -4.27 13.93
C TYR A 155 -1.50 -5.48 14.72
N ASP A 156 -1.71 -5.45 16.02
CA ASP A 156 -1.38 -6.54 16.95
C ASP A 156 -2.60 -7.04 17.73
N GLN A 157 -3.80 -6.57 17.37
CA GLN A 157 -5.07 -7.02 17.94
C GLN A 157 -6.01 -7.57 16.87
N VAL A 158 -6.98 -8.39 17.29
CA VAL A 158 -8.03 -8.88 16.40
C VAL A 158 -9.04 -7.78 16.13
N GLY A 159 -9.24 -7.44 14.86
CA GLY A 159 -10.17 -6.37 14.48
C GLY A 159 -10.65 -6.44 13.04
N ASN A 160 -11.46 -5.44 12.67
CA ASN A 160 -11.88 -5.20 11.29
C ASN A 160 -11.32 -3.84 10.89
N TYR A 161 -10.34 -3.83 10.01
CA TYR A 161 -9.58 -2.65 9.67
C TYR A 161 -9.91 -2.20 8.25
N LEU A 162 -10.10 -0.90 8.06
CA LEU A 162 -10.41 -0.29 6.78
C LEU A 162 -9.39 0.80 6.45
N LEU A 163 -8.69 0.64 5.33
CA LEU A 163 -7.64 1.55 4.88
C LEU A 163 -7.98 2.13 3.52
N THR A 164 -7.95 3.45 3.44
CA THR A 164 -8.12 4.18 2.17
C THR A 164 -6.98 5.16 1.97
N PHE A 165 -6.20 4.95 0.91
CA PHE A 165 -5.21 5.90 0.42
C PHE A 165 -5.61 6.32 -0.98
N SER A 166 -6.01 7.58 -1.18
CA SER A 166 -6.47 8.05 -2.48
C SER A 166 -5.89 9.38 -2.91
N GLY A 167 -5.34 9.47 -4.12
CA GLY A 167 -4.88 10.74 -4.68
C GLY A 167 -3.66 11.32 -3.98
N ASN A 168 -2.87 10.52 -3.26
CA ASN A 168 -1.71 11.01 -2.51
C ASN A 168 -0.43 10.99 -3.36
N SER A 169 0.52 11.84 -3.00
CA SER A 169 1.92 11.72 -3.42
C SER A 169 2.75 11.38 -2.18
N ILE A 170 3.30 10.18 -2.13
CA ILE A 170 4.06 9.68 -0.98
C ILE A 170 5.46 9.28 -1.47
N THR A 171 6.47 9.92 -0.90
CA THR A 171 7.88 9.69 -1.24
C THR A 171 8.66 9.37 0.01
N SER A 172 9.44 8.28 -0.03
CA SER A 172 10.25 7.79 1.08
C SER A 172 11.72 7.73 0.71
N GLN A 173 12.59 8.25 1.57
CA GLN A 173 14.04 8.33 1.31
C GLN A 173 14.86 7.19 1.93
N HIS A 174 14.29 6.42 2.86
CA HIS A 174 15.08 5.50 3.67
C HIS A 174 14.54 4.08 3.81
N LYS A 175 13.25 3.86 3.52
CA LYS A 175 12.50 2.59 3.59
C LYS A 175 11.28 2.62 2.67
N ASP A 176 10.43 1.59 2.76
CA ASP A 176 9.13 1.51 2.10
C ASP A 176 8.27 2.78 2.25
N VAL A 177 7.42 3.00 1.25
CA VAL A 177 6.53 4.16 1.22
C VAL A 177 5.32 3.94 2.14
N LEU A 178 4.62 2.82 1.98
CA LEU A 178 3.53 2.39 2.84
C LEU A 178 3.79 0.98 3.36
N THR A 179 3.89 0.83 4.69
CA THR A 179 4.06 -0.45 5.36
C THR A 179 2.80 -0.82 6.14
N ILE A 180 2.26 -2.03 5.93
CA ILE A 180 1.10 -2.59 6.62
C ILE A 180 1.49 -3.90 7.30
N LEU A 181 1.45 -3.97 8.62
CA LEU A 181 1.95 -5.09 9.41
C LEU A 181 0.85 -5.69 10.29
N GLY A 182 0.48 -6.93 10.01
CA GLY A 182 -0.26 -7.79 10.92
C GLY A 182 0.71 -8.58 11.80
N ASN A 183 0.89 -8.12 13.02
CA ASN A 183 1.72 -8.72 14.05
C ASN A 183 0.99 -9.87 14.78
N PRO A 184 1.72 -10.73 15.52
CA PRO A 184 1.08 -11.71 16.40
C PRO A 184 0.07 -11.04 17.33
N GLY A 185 -1.14 -11.62 17.41
CA GLY A 185 -2.31 -11.04 18.06
C GLY A 185 -3.37 -10.53 17.06
N SER A 186 -2.99 -10.24 15.82
CA SER A 186 -3.93 -9.87 14.73
C SER A 186 -4.50 -11.06 13.95
N GLU A 187 -4.12 -12.30 14.28
CA GLU A 187 -4.64 -13.49 13.63
C GLU A 187 -6.17 -13.54 13.67
N GLY A 188 -6.80 -13.74 12.50
CA GLY A 188 -8.26 -13.76 12.38
C GLY A 188 -8.91 -12.41 12.06
N SER A 189 -8.15 -11.31 12.07
CA SER A 189 -8.63 -10.00 11.65
C SER A 189 -9.10 -9.96 10.20
N THR A 190 -9.84 -8.92 9.84
CA THR A 190 -10.12 -8.59 8.44
C THR A 190 -9.50 -7.26 8.06
N LEU A 191 -8.97 -7.19 6.85
CA LEU A 191 -8.46 -5.96 6.24
C LEU A 191 -9.23 -5.67 4.96
N GLY A 192 -9.92 -4.53 4.95
CA GLY A 192 -10.43 -3.89 3.74
C GLY A 192 -9.46 -2.81 3.28
N MET A 193 -9.00 -2.85 2.03
CA MET A 193 -8.09 -1.83 1.49
C MET A 193 -8.55 -1.22 0.16
N THR A 194 -8.38 0.10 0.03
CA THR A 194 -8.50 0.83 -1.23
C THR A 194 -7.31 1.76 -1.38
N ILE A 195 -6.38 1.42 -2.26
CA ILE A 195 -5.20 2.23 -2.55
C ILE A 195 -5.33 2.67 -4.01
N SER A 196 -5.65 3.95 -4.24
CA SER A 196 -6.01 4.43 -5.58
C SER A 196 -5.41 5.78 -5.96
N ASN A 197 -5.06 5.94 -7.24
CA ASN A 197 -4.61 7.23 -7.80
C ASN A 197 -3.44 7.86 -7.02
N ASN A 198 -2.59 7.06 -6.38
CA ASN A 198 -1.43 7.57 -5.65
C ASN A 198 -0.18 7.57 -6.53
N LEU A 199 0.74 8.50 -6.29
CA LEU A 199 2.15 8.40 -6.65
C LEU A 199 2.92 7.87 -5.44
N LEU A 200 3.59 6.74 -5.60
CA LEU A 200 4.37 6.05 -4.57
C LEU A 200 5.81 5.94 -5.07
N GLN A 201 6.72 6.71 -4.47
CA GLN A 201 8.11 6.81 -4.92
C GLN A 201 9.09 6.34 -3.85
N THR A 202 9.94 5.38 -4.21
CA THR A 202 11.06 4.91 -3.38
C THR A 202 12.35 5.50 -3.92
N ASP A 203 13.12 6.21 -3.08
CA ASP A 203 14.39 6.84 -3.50
C ASP A 203 15.63 5.98 -3.19
N ARG A 204 15.44 4.73 -2.70
CA ARG A 204 16.54 3.87 -2.26
C ARG A 204 16.38 2.42 -2.73
N ASN A 205 17.51 1.77 -2.99
CA ASN A 205 17.59 0.35 -3.35
C ASN A 205 16.96 -0.59 -2.29
N GLY A 206 16.10 -1.49 -2.75
CA GLY A 206 15.54 -2.59 -1.95
C GLY A 206 14.22 -2.28 -1.25
N ASP A 207 13.69 -1.06 -1.42
CA ASP A 207 12.45 -0.62 -0.79
C ASP A 207 11.22 -0.89 -1.66
N SER A 208 10.05 -0.91 -1.01
CA SER A 208 8.75 -1.14 -1.66
C SER A 208 7.86 0.09 -1.67
N GLY A 209 7.07 0.26 -2.73
CA GLY A 209 5.99 1.24 -2.73
C GLY A 209 4.88 0.88 -1.74
N ILE A 210 4.52 -0.40 -1.68
CA ILE A 210 3.66 -0.97 -0.64
C ILE A 210 4.32 -2.26 -0.15
N GLU A 211 4.61 -2.32 1.14
CA GLU A 211 4.99 -3.55 1.84
C GLU A 211 3.85 -3.96 2.76
N MET A 212 3.36 -5.18 2.60
CA MET A 212 2.26 -5.70 3.40
C MET A 212 2.57 -7.11 3.89
N THR A 213 2.50 -7.31 5.20
CA THR A 213 2.50 -8.64 5.82
C THR A 213 1.24 -8.77 6.65
N TRP A 214 0.37 -9.75 6.38
CA TRP A 214 -0.95 -9.83 7.02
C TRP A 214 -1.34 -11.25 7.45
N ARG A 215 -1.99 -11.34 8.61
CA ARG A 215 -2.36 -12.61 9.29
C ARG A 215 -3.86 -12.93 9.21
N GLY A 216 -4.63 -12.06 8.59
CA GLY A 216 -6.09 -12.13 8.53
C GLY A 216 -6.64 -12.37 7.12
N GLY A 217 -7.96 -12.28 6.99
CA GLY A 217 -8.62 -12.15 5.69
C GLY A 217 -8.33 -10.79 5.07
N THR A 218 -8.16 -10.73 3.75
CA THR A 218 -7.88 -9.48 3.03
C THR A 218 -8.84 -9.34 1.86
N THR A 219 -9.47 -8.17 1.74
CA THR A 219 -10.25 -7.78 0.57
C THR A 219 -9.90 -6.36 0.14
N GLY A 220 -9.71 -6.12 -1.15
CA GLY A 220 -9.46 -4.76 -1.59
C GLY A 220 -8.99 -4.59 -3.01
N SER A 221 -8.51 -3.38 -3.29
CA SER A 221 -7.94 -3.03 -4.58
C SER A 221 -6.76 -2.07 -4.46
N ILE A 222 -5.81 -2.25 -5.38
CA ILE A 222 -4.69 -1.35 -5.65
C ILE A 222 -4.88 -0.90 -7.11
N THR A 223 -5.38 0.32 -7.32
CA THR A 223 -5.89 0.75 -8.63
C THR A 223 -5.39 2.11 -9.09
N SER A 224 -4.95 2.24 -10.34
CA SER A 224 -4.56 3.53 -10.93
C SER A 224 -3.42 4.25 -10.20
N ASN A 225 -2.56 3.52 -9.48
CA ASN A 225 -1.39 4.10 -8.82
C ASN A 225 -0.19 4.13 -9.78
N THR A 226 0.73 5.06 -9.54
CA THR A 226 2.05 5.10 -10.16
C THR A 226 3.09 4.74 -9.12
N PHE A 227 3.89 3.71 -9.40
CA PHE A 227 5.02 3.26 -8.59
C PHE A 227 6.31 3.60 -9.33
N GLN A 228 7.23 4.29 -8.65
CA GLN A 228 8.51 4.72 -9.19
C GLN A 228 9.66 4.36 -8.26
N GLY A 229 10.75 3.91 -8.84
CA GLY A 229 12.02 3.69 -8.17
C GLY A 229 13.18 3.80 -9.17
N ASP A 230 14.17 4.60 -8.83
CA ASP A 230 15.35 4.83 -9.68
C ASP A 230 16.53 3.94 -9.31
N ASP A 231 16.53 3.44 -8.08
CA ASP A 231 17.51 2.51 -7.55
C ASP A 231 17.10 1.05 -7.87
N GLY A 232 18.04 0.10 -7.68
CA GLY A 232 17.78 -1.33 -7.90
C GLY A 232 16.97 -2.00 -6.81
N SER A 233 16.57 -3.24 -7.07
CA SER A 233 15.85 -4.16 -6.17
C SER A 233 14.53 -3.62 -5.59
N ASN A 234 13.96 -2.56 -6.14
CA ASN A 234 12.70 -2.00 -5.68
C ASN A 234 11.51 -2.90 -6.04
N VAL A 235 10.45 -2.84 -5.22
CA VAL A 235 9.21 -3.57 -5.47
C VAL A 235 8.02 -2.62 -5.45
N GLY A 236 7.13 -2.68 -6.44
CA GLY A 236 5.93 -1.85 -6.42
C GLY A 236 4.99 -2.25 -5.31
N VAL A 237 4.54 -3.50 -5.36
CA VAL A 237 3.71 -4.11 -4.33
C VAL A 237 4.37 -5.39 -3.86
N SER A 238 4.77 -5.43 -2.61
CA SER A 238 5.23 -6.62 -1.90
C SER A 238 4.17 -7.00 -0.88
N LEU A 239 3.57 -8.18 -1.04
CA LEU A 239 2.46 -8.65 -0.20
C LEU A 239 2.70 -10.08 0.26
N ASN A 240 2.63 -10.30 1.56
CA ASN A 240 2.69 -11.60 2.22
C ASN A 240 1.42 -11.83 3.05
N SER A 241 0.45 -12.55 2.47
CA SER A 241 -0.74 -13.01 3.17
C SER A 241 -0.46 -14.35 3.83
N MET A 242 -0.26 -14.31 5.15
CA MET A 242 0.15 -15.46 5.97
C MET A 242 -1.02 -16.31 6.46
N SER A 243 -2.27 -15.84 6.33
CA SER A 243 -3.44 -16.64 6.71
C SER A 243 -3.60 -17.85 5.80
N THR A 244 -3.66 -19.04 6.40
CA THR A 244 -3.90 -20.31 5.69
C THR A 244 -5.38 -20.68 5.62
N THR A 245 -6.22 -20.02 6.42
CA THR A 245 -7.66 -20.35 6.59
C THR A 245 -8.59 -19.25 6.08
N GLN A 246 -8.10 -18.01 5.93
CA GLN A 246 -8.88 -16.90 5.39
C GLN A 246 -8.37 -16.54 3.99
N ASN A 247 -9.27 -16.01 3.17
CA ASN A 247 -8.98 -15.75 1.77
C ASN A 247 -8.29 -14.39 1.57
N LEU A 248 -7.42 -14.34 0.57
CA LEU A 248 -6.94 -13.11 -0.05
C LEU A 248 -7.78 -12.82 -1.31
N ASN A 249 -8.54 -11.73 -1.32
CA ASN A 249 -9.29 -11.27 -2.49
C ASN A 249 -8.79 -9.88 -2.91
N LEU A 250 -7.97 -9.82 -3.96
CA LEU A 250 -7.27 -8.59 -4.33
C LEU A 250 -7.34 -8.31 -5.83
N GLY A 251 -7.77 -7.09 -6.17
CA GLY A 251 -7.61 -6.53 -7.51
C GLY A 251 -6.38 -5.62 -7.57
N ILE A 252 -5.49 -5.86 -8.53
CA ILE A 252 -4.38 -4.96 -8.87
C ILE A 252 -4.61 -4.51 -10.30
N SER A 253 -5.04 -3.27 -10.50
CA SER A 253 -5.47 -2.82 -11.83
C SER A 253 -5.08 -1.41 -12.22
N GLN A 254 -4.85 -1.18 -13.51
CA GLN A 254 -4.55 0.16 -14.05
C GLN A 254 -3.33 0.84 -13.41
N ASN A 255 -2.46 0.09 -12.73
CA ASN A 255 -1.28 0.67 -12.11
C ASN A 255 -0.16 0.79 -13.14
N ARG A 256 0.68 1.81 -12.97
CA ARG A 256 1.92 2.00 -13.71
C ARG A 256 3.10 1.72 -12.80
N PHE A 257 3.94 0.78 -13.16
CA PHE A 257 5.21 0.49 -12.50
C PHE A 257 6.33 0.94 -13.42
N THR A 258 7.18 1.84 -12.97
CA THR A 258 8.32 2.34 -13.77
C THR A 258 9.57 2.26 -12.92
N TYR A 259 10.49 1.39 -13.34
CA TYR A 259 11.71 1.11 -12.59
C TYR A 259 12.94 1.22 -13.47
N ALA A 260 13.93 1.99 -13.00
CA ALA A 260 15.19 2.19 -13.70
C ALA A 260 16.32 1.28 -13.20
N GLY A 261 16.18 0.73 -11.99
CA GLY A 261 17.18 -0.11 -11.36
C GLY A 261 17.20 -1.55 -11.85
N GLY A 262 18.20 -2.30 -11.38
CA GLY A 262 18.31 -3.74 -11.62
C GLY A 262 17.72 -4.56 -10.49
N ASN A 263 17.17 -5.74 -10.80
CA ASN A 263 16.49 -6.68 -9.88
C ASN A 263 15.14 -6.19 -9.32
N ASP A 264 14.52 -5.22 -9.97
CA ASP A 264 13.22 -4.67 -9.55
C ASP A 264 12.07 -5.64 -9.82
N ALA A 265 10.95 -5.48 -9.13
CA ALA A 265 9.72 -6.22 -9.40
C ALA A 265 8.49 -5.31 -9.36
N ALA A 266 7.55 -5.48 -10.30
CA ALA A 266 6.28 -4.74 -10.20
C ALA A 266 5.44 -5.25 -9.02
N VAL A 267 5.25 -6.57 -8.93
CA VAL A 267 4.53 -7.22 -7.83
C VAL A 267 5.26 -8.46 -7.35
N ARG A 268 5.44 -8.58 -6.04
CA ARG A 268 5.75 -9.84 -5.34
C ARG A 268 4.59 -10.17 -4.42
N LEU A 269 3.96 -11.32 -4.61
CA LEU A 269 2.80 -11.72 -3.83
C LEU A 269 2.91 -13.16 -3.36
N GLN A 270 2.85 -13.35 -2.05
CA GLN A 270 2.77 -14.65 -1.39
C GLN A 270 1.41 -14.79 -0.71
N ALA A 271 0.74 -15.92 -0.93
CA ALA A 271 -0.52 -16.27 -0.27
C ALA A 271 -0.44 -17.70 0.27
N ALA A 272 -0.38 -17.82 1.60
CA ALA A 272 -0.33 -19.10 2.32
C ALA A 272 -1.67 -19.85 2.34
N GLY A 273 -2.78 -19.17 2.08
CA GLY A 273 -4.13 -19.71 1.98
C GLY A 273 -4.70 -19.59 0.58
N THR A 274 -6.02 -19.80 0.44
CA THR A 274 -6.66 -19.65 -0.88
C THR A 274 -6.74 -18.17 -1.29
N SER A 275 -6.61 -17.91 -2.59
CA SER A 275 -6.63 -16.55 -3.13
C SER A 275 -7.53 -16.39 -4.34
N GLN A 276 -8.11 -15.21 -4.48
CA GLN A 276 -8.76 -14.73 -5.68
C GLN A 276 -8.08 -13.43 -6.10
N LEU A 277 -7.37 -13.48 -7.23
CA LEU A 277 -6.51 -12.39 -7.68
C LEU A 277 -6.93 -11.92 -9.07
N ASN A 278 -7.00 -10.62 -9.28
CA ASN A 278 -7.25 -10.05 -10.59
C ASN A 278 -6.20 -8.98 -10.91
N PHE A 279 -5.30 -9.29 -11.84
CA PHE A 279 -4.32 -8.37 -12.40
C PHE A 279 -4.83 -7.86 -13.73
N SER A 280 -5.20 -6.58 -13.83
CA SER A 280 -5.79 -6.06 -15.07
C SER A 280 -5.32 -4.68 -15.48
N GLN A 281 -5.01 -4.51 -16.77
CA GLN A 281 -4.63 -3.22 -17.35
C GLN A 281 -3.42 -2.55 -16.65
N ASN A 282 -2.56 -3.32 -15.98
CA ASN A 282 -1.34 -2.76 -15.41
C ASN A 282 -0.29 -2.55 -16.50
N GLN A 283 0.47 -1.48 -16.39
CA GLN A 283 1.63 -1.21 -17.23
C GLN A 283 2.89 -1.36 -16.39
N VAL A 284 3.81 -2.20 -16.84
CA VAL A 284 5.08 -2.48 -16.17
C VAL A 284 6.19 -2.15 -17.15
N ASP A 285 7.01 -1.14 -16.83
CA ASP A 285 8.15 -0.71 -17.62
C ASP A 285 9.43 -0.94 -16.78
N LEU A 286 10.24 -1.94 -17.19
CA LEU A 286 11.45 -2.37 -16.48
C LEU A 286 12.69 -2.00 -17.31
N HIS A 287 13.45 -1.03 -16.83
CA HIS A 287 14.60 -0.49 -17.55
C HIS A 287 15.96 -0.99 -17.05
N GLY A 288 16.06 -1.69 -15.92
CA GLY A 288 17.31 -2.35 -15.55
C GLY A 288 17.31 -3.86 -15.72
N ALA A 289 18.48 -4.46 -15.46
CA ALA A 289 18.74 -5.89 -15.64
C ALA A 289 18.18 -6.72 -14.49
N ASN A 290 17.86 -7.99 -14.75
CA ASN A 290 17.31 -9.00 -13.84
C ASN A 290 15.97 -8.63 -13.18
N SER A 291 15.28 -7.63 -13.70
CA SER A 291 13.98 -7.22 -13.17
C SER A 291 12.88 -8.21 -13.56
N GLN A 292 11.76 -8.18 -12.86
CA GLN A 292 10.65 -9.12 -13.00
C GLN A 292 9.32 -8.36 -13.06
N GLY A 293 8.34 -8.86 -13.82
CA GLY A 293 6.99 -8.30 -13.81
C GLY A 293 6.23 -8.70 -12.55
N PHE A 294 5.51 -9.82 -12.62
CA PHE A 294 4.75 -10.36 -11.49
C PHE A 294 5.40 -11.64 -10.98
N VAL A 295 5.64 -11.71 -9.67
CA VAL A 295 6.22 -12.87 -8.98
C VAL A 295 5.26 -13.35 -7.91
N LEU A 296 4.89 -14.62 -7.98
CA LEU A 296 3.75 -15.15 -7.23
C LEU A 296 4.12 -16.48 -6.56
N ASP A 297 3.82 -16.58 -5.27
CA ASP A 297 3.92 -17.79 -4.46
C ASP A 297 2.55 -18.11 -3.86
N LEU A 298 1.80 -18.98 -4.53
CA LEU A 298 0.38 -19.18 -4.27
C LEU A 298 0.08 -20.62 -3.83
N MET A 299 -0.86 -20.76 -2.91
CA MET A 299 -1.56 -22.04 -2.74
C MET A 299 -2.63 -22.21 -3.84
N THR A 300 -3.78 -22.80 -3.51
CA THR A 300 -4.91 -22.87 -4.45
C THR A 300 -5.43 -21.46 -4.73
N THR A 301 -5.58 -21.12 -6.00
CA THR A 301 -5.96 -19.77 -6.43
C THR A 301 -6.96 -19.78 -7.58
N ASN A 302 -7.74 -18.71 -7.66
CA ASN A 302 -8.39 -18.25 -8.88
C ASN A 302 -7.77 -16.92 -9.29
N THR A 303 -6.84 -16.96 -10.25
CA THR A 303 -6.08 -15.79 -10.70
C THR A 303 -6.41 -15.44 -12.15
N ALA A 304 -6.64 -14.15 -12.42
CA ALA A 304 -6.85 -13.64 -13.77
C ALA A 304 -5.82 -12.57 -14.12
N PHE A 305 -5.27 -12.65 -15.34
CA PHE A 305 -4.46 -11.62 -15.98
C PHE A 305 -5.19 -11.11 -17.22
N SER A 306 -5.54 -9.83 -17.25
CA SER A 306 -6.30 -9.25 -18.35
C SER A 306 -5.74 -7.90 -18.81
N GLY A 307 -5.28 -7.82 -20.07
CA GLY A 307 -4.86 -6.54 -20.65
C GLY A 307 -3.62 -5.90 -20.02
N ASN A 308 -2.79 -6.66 -19.30
CA ASN A 308 -1.55 -6.11 -18.74
C ASN A 308 -0.49 -5.94 -19.83
N ALA A 309 0.34 -4.91 -19.72
CA ALA A 309 1.49 -4.65 -20.58
C ALA A 309 2.78 -4.72 -19.76
N ILE A 310 3.72 -5.59 -20.14
CA ILE A 310 5.03 -5.74 -19.48
C ILE A 310 6.13 -5.51 -20.53
N ASN A 311 6.87 -4.43 -20.37
CA ASN A 311 7.96 -4.05 -21.26
C ASN A 311 9.29 -4.17 -20.51
N GLY A 312 10.14 -5.08 -20.97
CA GLY A 312 11.51 -5.20 -20.52
C GLY A 312 12.47 -4.59 -21.54
N TYR A 313 13.11 -3.49 -21.16
CA TYR A 313 14.04 -2.76 -22.05
C TYR A 313 15.49 -3.28 -21.93
N HIS A 314 15.77 -4.06 -20.87
CA HIS A 314 17.05 -4.72 -20.59
C HIS A 314 16.80 -6.19 -20.18
N ASP A 315 17.78 -6.84 -19.53
CA ASP A 315 17.79 -8.25 -19.11
C ASP A 315 16.67 -8.66 -18.13
N VAL A 316 15.39 -8.51 -18.48
CA VAL A 316 14.25 -8.91 -17.64
C VAL A 316 14.15 -10.42 -17.56
N THR A 317 14.19 -10.99 -16.37
CA THR A 317 14.24 -12.44 -16.20
C THR A 317 12.88 -13.07 -16.52
N HIS A 318 11.79 -12.51 -15.98
CA HIS A 318 10.43 -13.07 -16.14
C HIS A 318 9.38 -11.97 -16.33
N GLY A 319 8.42 -12.18 -17.23
CA GLY A 319 7.19 -11.39 -17.30
C GLY A 319 6.24 -11.75 -16.16
N ILE A 320 5.78 -13.00 -16.12
CA ILE A 320 4.94 -13.55 -15.06
C ILE A 320 5.57 -14.84 -14.55
N LEU A 321 5.93 -14.86 -13.28
CA LEU A 321 6.51 -16.01 -12.60
C LEU A 321 5.58 -16.46 -11.48
N PHE A 322 5.01 -17.66 -11.61
CA PHE A 322 4.53 -18.42 -10.48
C PHE A 322 5.71 -19.22 -9.95
N ASN A 323 6.42 -18.67 -8.97
CA ASN A 323 7.54 -19.37 -8.35
C ASN A 323 7.04 -20.66 -7.70
N THR A 324 5.91 -20.56 -6.99
CA THR A 324 5.12 -21.71 -6.54
C THR A 324 3.63 -21.50 -6.80
N ILE A 325 2.92 -22.56 -7.18
CA ILE A 325 1.45 -22.60 -7.23
C ILE A 325 0.96 -23.99 -6.81
N SER A 326 -0.17 -24.10 -6.10
CA SER A 326 -0.76 -25.41 -5.78
C SER A 326 -1.92 -25.76 -6.70
N ALA A 327 -2.01 -27.02 -7.12
CA ALA A 327 -3.21 -27.57 -7.74
C ALA A 327 -4.24 -28.02 -6.69
N PRO A 328 -5.54 -28.04 -7.01
CA PRO A 328 -6.13 -27.42 -8.20
C PRO A 328 -6.10 -25.89 -8.10
N SER A 329 -5.89 -25.22 -9.23
CA SER A 329 -6.04 -23.75 -9.35
C SER A 329 -6.61 -23.40 -10.72
N GLN A 330 -7.18 -22.21 -10.83
CA GLN A 330 -7.65 -21.64 -12.09
C GLN A 330 -6.81 -20.40 -12.41
N VAL A 331 -6.21 -20.38 -13.59
CA VAL A 331 -5.44 -19.24 -14.08
C VAL A 331 -5.97 -18.85 -15.45
N SER A 332 -6.31 -17.59 -15.63
CA SER A 332 -6.79 -17.07 -16.92
C SER A 332 -5.89 -15.96 -17.47
N PHE A 333 -5.66 -15.98 -18.77
CA PHE A 333 -4.86 -14.99 -19.49
C PHE A 333 -5.64 -14.44 -20.68
N ASN A 334 -5.93 -13.14 -20.69
CA ASN A 334 -6.69 -12.49 -21.76
C ASN A 334 -6.03 -11.18 -22.19
N GLY A 335 -5.57 -11.09 -23.43
CA GLY A 335 -5.17 -9.81 -24.01
C GLY A 335 -3.90 -9.19 -23.39
N ASN A 336 -3.05 -9.97 -22.72
CA ASN A 336 -1.82 -9.45 -22.13
C ASN A 336 -0.74 -9.26 -23.21
N GLY A 337 0.07 -8.21 -23.09
CA GLY A 337 1.23 -7.94 -23.94
C GLY A 337 2.52 -7.98 -23.14
N MET A 338 3.52 -8.71 -23.63
CA MET A 338 4.87 -8.74 -23.09
C MET A 338 5.88 -8.52 -24.21
N SER A 339 6.80 -7.59 -24.01
CA SER A 339 7.86 -7.30 -24.97
C SER A 339 9.19 -7.21 -24.24
N PHE A 340 10.13 -8.05 -24.63
CA PHE A 340 11.48 -8.07 -24.09
C PHE A 340 12.47 -7.69 -25.18
N ALA A 341 13.40 -6.79 -24.87
CA ALA A 341 14.43 -6.38 -25.80
C ALA A 341 15.37 -7.57 -26.11
N SER A 342 15.35 -8.09 -27.34
CA SER A 342 16.03 -9.33 -27.74
C SER A 342 17.55 -9.21 -27.95
N VAL A 343 18.23 -8.26 -27.31
CA VAL A 343 19.58 -7.79 -27.68
C VAL A 343 20.72 -8.37 -26.83
N ASN A 344 20.43 -9.39 -26.03
CA ASN A 344 21.21 -9.80 -24.86
C ASN A 344 21.32 -11.33 -24.73
N THR A 345 22.31 -11.76 -23.95
CA THR A 345 22.68 -13.18 -23.76
C THR A 345 21.90 -13.90 -22.67
N LEU A 346 21.05 -13.20 -21.91
CA LEU A 346 20.25 -13.77 -20.84
C LEU A 346 18.92 -14.32 -21.36
N ILE A 347 18.42 -15.36 -20.69
CA ILE A 347 17.17 -16.02 -21.06
C ILE A 347 16.01 -15.18 -20.52
N HIS A 348 15.24 -14.61 -21.43
CA HIS A 348 13.96 -13.96 -21.13
C HIS A 348 12.83 -14.98 -21.09
N GLU A 349 12.06 -14.98 -20.01
CA GLU A 349 10.92 -15.88 -19.82
C GLU A 349 9.60 -15.11 -19.83
N GLY A 350 8.62 -15.57 -20.62
CA GLY A 350 7.29 -14.98 -20.68
C GLY A 350 6.46 -15.31 -19.45
N ILE A 351 5.66 -16.37 -19.55
CA ILE A 351 4.85 -16.93 -18.46
C ILE A 351 5.52 -18.21 -17.96
N THR A 352 5.91 -18.24 -16.69
CA THR A 352 6.61 -19.37 -16.08
C THR A 352 5.83 -19.90 -14.89
N PHE A 353 5.54 -21.19 -14.90
CA PHE A 353 5.21 -21.96 -13.72
C PHE A 353 6.47 -22.69 -13.26
N GLY A 354 7.06 -22.24 -12.16
CA GLY A 354 8.28 -22.83 -11.60
C GLY A 354 7.97 -24.18 -10.94
N THR A 355 7.36 -24.14 -9.77
CA THR A 355 6.93 -25.35 -9.04
C THR A 355 5.40 -25.42 -8.97
N VAL A 356 4.84 -26.57 -9.36
CA VAL A 356 3.40 -26.86 -9.19
C VAL A 356 3.24 -27.98 -8.17
N ASN A 357 2.65 -27.64 -7.02
CA ASN A 357 2.42 -28.55 -5.91
C ASN A 357 1.08 -29.28 -6.05
N ASN A 358 0.94 -30.43 -5.37
CA ASN A 358 -0.30 -31.20 -5.25
C ASN A 358 -0.92 -31.63 -6.60
N VAL A 359 -0.09 -31.86 -7.62
CA VAL A 359 -0.55 -32.35 -8.93
C VAL A 359 -0.99 -33.81 -8.81
N THR A 360 -2.22 -34.10 -9.24
CA THR A 360 -2.73 -35.47 -9.41
C THR A 360 -3.27 -35.67 -10.83
N ALA A 361 -3.79 -36.86 -11.13
CA ALA A 361 -4.40 -37.12 -12.44
C ALA A 361 -5.61 -36.20 -12.73
N THR A 362 -6.31 -35.77 -11.69
CA THR A 362 -7.53 -34.94 -11.76
C THR A 362 -7.34 -33.53 -11.22
N GLU A 363 -6.29 -33.26 -10.46
CA GLU A 363 -6.00 -31.94 -9.88
C GLU A 363 -4.79 -31.34 -10.57
N LYS A 364 -5.05 -30.30 -11.37
CA LYS A 364 -4.07 -29.59 -12.18
C LYS A 364 -4.37 -28.09 -12.12
N ILE A 365 -3.44 -27.29 -12.66
CA ILE A 365 -3.72 -25.89 -12.95
C ILE A 365 -4.56 -25.82 -14.22
N SER A 366 -5.78 -25.31 -14.11
CA SER A 366 -6.68 -25.10 -15.25
C SER A 366 -6.39 -23.75 -15.88
N LEU A 367 -5.93 -23.78 -17.13
CA LEU A 367 -5.62 -22.61 -17.94
C LEU A 367 -6.81 -22.24 -18.83
N SER A 368 -7.12 -20.96 -18.93
CA SER A 368 -8.19 -20.45 -19.78
C SER A 368 -7.89 -19.07 -20.36
N GLY A 369 -8.54 -18.73 -21.47
CA GLY A 369 -8.42 -17.41 -22.09
C GLY A 369 -8.99 -17.42 -23.51
N SER A 370 -9.67 -16.33 -23.89
CA SER A 370 -10.29 -16.18 -25.20
C SER A 370 -9.63 -15.09 -26.07
N GLN A 371 -8.86 -14.19 -25.45
CA GLN A 371 -8.15 -13.12 -26.15
C GLN A 371 -6.67 -13.44 -26.30
N ASN A 372 -6.08 -12.98 -27.41
CA ASN A 372 -4.68 -13.25 -27.71
C ASN A 372 -3.75 -12.60 -26.70
N ASN A 373 -2.85 -13.37 -26.11
CA ASN A 373 -1.73 -12.89 -25.32
C ASN A 373 -0.50 -12.84 -26.24
N THR A 374 0.20 -11.71 -26.27
CA THR A 374 1.36 -11.51 -27.15
C THR A 374 2.63 -11.49 -26.32
N ILE A 375 3.58 -12.36 -26.62
CA ILE A 375 4.90 -12.39 -25.98
C ILE A 375 5.95 -12.35 -27.08
N THR A 376 6.82 -11.33 -27.04
CA THR A 376 7.86 -11.07 -28.05
C THR A 376 9.21 -10.90 -27.38
N GLY A 377 10.28 -11.38 -28.04
CA GLY A 377 11.65 -11.30 -27.54
C GLY A 377 12.00 -12.26 -26.39
N ALA A 378 11.03 -13.02 -25.87
CA ALA A 378 11.29 -14.08 -24.90
C ALA A 378 11.99 -15.28 -25.56
N SER A 379 12.91 -15.91 -24.82
CA SER A 379 13.50 -17.20 -25.21
C SER A 379 12.46 -18.32 -25.13
N ASN A 380 11.65 -18.32 -24.07
CA ASN A 380 10.47 -19.16 -23.96
C ASN A 380 9.25 -18.31 -23.61
N ASN A 381 8.19 -18.45 -24.40
CA ASN A 381 6.96 -17.70 -24.16
C ASN A 381 6.16 -18.28 -22.98
N PHE A 382 6.23 -19.60 -22.80
CA PHE A 382 5.49 -20.34 -21.77
C PHE A 382 6.30 -21.54 -21.28
N ILE A 383 6.38 -21.70 -19.96
CA ILE A 383 7.00 -22.86 -19.30
C ILE A 383 6.08 -23.36 -18.19
N ALA A 384 5.89 -24.68 -18.14
CA ALA A 384 5.27 -25.35 -17.00
C ALA A 384 5.82 -26.79 -16.83
N PRO A 385 5.83 -27.36 -15.60
CA PRO A 385 6.19 -28.76 -15.40
C PRO A 385 5.25 -29.69 -16.18
N ALA A 386 5.81 -30.74 -16.80
CA ALA A 386 5.04 -31.66 -17.62
C ALA A 386 3.86 -32.28 -16.85
N GLY A 387 2.66 -32.21 -17.45
CA GLY A 387 1.44 -32.78 -16.87
C GLY A 387 0.81 -31.98 -15.73
N SER A 388 1.37 -30.83 -15.35
CA SER A 388 0.86 -29.97 -14.26
C SER A 388 -0.31 -29.06 -14.65
N THR A 389 -0.50 -28.81 -15.95
CA THR A 389 -1.54 -27.95 -16.50
C THR A 389 -2.60 -28.73 -17.27
N THR A 390 -3.78 -28.12 -17.44
CA THR A 390 -4.87 -28.54 -18.32
C THR A 390 -5.58 -27.29 -18.87
N GLY A 391 -6.49 -27.44 -19.83
CA GLY A 391 -7.14 -26.30 -20.49
C GLY A 391 -6.22 -25.68 -21.55
N GLN A 392 -6.55 -24.48 -22.05
CA GLN A 392 -5.78 -23.76 -23.08
C GLN A 392 -6.11 -22.27 -23.08
N PHE A 393 -5.19 -21.46 -23.58
CA PHE A 393 -5.41 -20.04 -23.85
C PHE A 393 -4.72 -19.63 -25.15
N LEU A 394 -5.06 -18.45 -25.68
CA LEU A 394 -4.48 -17.98 -26.94
C LEU A 394 -3.17 -17.24 -26.66
N LEU A 395 -2.06 -17.78 -27.17
CA LEU A 395 -0.70 -17.23 -27.04
C LEU A 395 -0.08 -17.07 -28.43
N ASN A 396 0.31 -15.85 -28.79
CA ASN A 396 0.86 -15.52 -30.11
C ASN A 396 -0.01 -16.07 -31.27
N ASN A 397 -1.33 -15.91 -31.16
CA ASN A 397 -2.39 -16.36 -32.07
C ASN A 397 -2.52 -17.89 -32.23
N VAL A 398 -1.94 -18.67 -31.32
CA VAL A 398 -2.08 -20.13 -31.28
C VAL A 398 -2.67 -20.54 -29.94
N PHE A 399 -3.65 -21.45 -29.94
CA PHE A 399 -4.13 -22.03 -28.69
C PHE A 399 -3.04 -22.94 -28.13
N GLY A 400 -2.54 -22.59 -26.94
CA GLY A 400 -1.41 -23.23 -26.28
C GLY A 400 -1.66 -23.44 -24.78
N PRO A 401 -1.36 -24.64 -24.29
CA PRO A 401 -1.12 -24.94 -22.88
C PRO A 401 0.05 -25.90 -22.60
#